data_AF-A0A1B9M394-F1
#
_entry.id   AF-A0A1B9M394-F1
#
_cell.length_a   1.000
_cell.length_b   1.000
_cell.length_c   1.000
_cell.angle_alpha   90.00
_cell.angle_beta   90.00
_cell.angle_gamma   90.00
#
_symmetry.space_group_name_H-M   'P 1'
#
loop_
_entity.id
_entity.type
_entity.pdbx_description
1 polymer ?
#
loop_
_entity_poly.entity_id
_entity_poly.type
_entity_poly.pdbx_seq_one_letter_code
_entity_poly.pdbx_strand_id
1 'polypeptide(L)'
;MLALNDILNKIAEMLQTISEILQSEQKILIENSSTNQLSETINKKSQLLIQLKLLDEERIKLSEQFNIQPPYKENPTIEALWLSITDTTKLLADINRDNGLIIQKRMNLTQQSINYLKSIKSPAVYTNSGYQQTEIISSKRAKV
;
A
#
# COMPACT_ATOMS: atom_id res chain seq x y z
N MET A 1 9.17 -28.69 19.06
CA MET A 1 8.73 -27.50 19.84
C MET A 1 9.68 -26.31 19.70
N LEU A 2 11.00 -26.46 19.94
CA LEU A 2 11.96 -25.33 19.81
C LEU A 2 11.93 -24.65 18.43
N ALA A 3 11.96 -25.44 17.34
CA ALA A 3 11.93 -24.90 15.98
C ALA A 3 10.67 -24.08 15.64
N LEU A 4 9.50 -24.41 16.22
CA LEU A 4 8.27 -23.64 16.01
C LEU A 4 8.32 -22.30 16.76
N ASN A 5 8.87 -22.30 17.97
CA ASN A 5 9.05 -21.08 18.76
C ASN A 5 10.02 -20.11 18.07
N ASP A 6 11.11 -20.63 17.51
CA ASP A 6 12.08 -19.81 16.76
C ASP A 6 11.47 -19.18 15.50
N ILE A 7 10.62 -19.91 14.78
CA ILE A 7 9.90 -19.37 13.60
C ILE A 7 8.90 -18.30 14.02
N LEU A 8 8.15 -18.51 15.10
CA LEU A 8 7.19 -17.52 15.60
C LEU A 8 7.88 -16.25 16.10
N ASN A 9 9.01 -16.36 16.78
CA ASN A 9 9.80 -15.20 17.17
C ASN A 9 10.34 -14.42 15.95
N LYS A 10 10.83 -15.12 14.92
CA LYS A 10 11.24 -14.47 13.66
C LYS A 10 10.07 -13.76 12.97
N ILE A 11 8.88 -14.37 12.97
CA ILE A 11 7.67 -13.73 12.44
C ILE A 11 7.35 -12.47 13.25
N ALA A 12 7.42 -12.51 14.58
CA ALA A 12 7.16 -11.35 15.43
C ALA A 12 8.16 -10.20 15.18
N GLU A 13 9.46 -10.48 15.08
CA GLU A 13 10.48 -9.48 14.74
C GLU A 13 10.26 -8.86 13.36
N MET A 14 9.88 -9.69 12.38
CA MET A 14 9.56 -9.20 11.04
C MET A 14 8.31 -8.33 11.01
N LEU A 15 7.26 -8.67 11.77
CA LEU A 15 6.07 -7.84 11.89
C LEU A 15 6.37 -6.49 12.53
N GLN A 16 7.24 -6.46 13.54
CA GLN A 16 7.70 -5.20 14.13
C GLN A 16 8.42 -4.32 13.09
N THR A 17 9.29 -4.92 12.29
CA THR A 17 10.00 -4.22 11.20
C THR A 17 9.02 -3.69 10.14
N ILE A 18 8.00 -4.47 9.78
CA ILE A 18 6.95 -4.04 8.85
C ILE A 18 6.14 -2.87 9.43
N SER A 19 5.89 -2.86 10.74
CA SER A 19 5.20 -1.76 11.43
C SER A 19 5.94 -0.44 11.28
N GLU A 20 7.25 -0.43 11.52
CA GLU A 20 8.09 0.76 11.38
C GLU A 20 8.11 1.28 9.93
N ILE A 21 8.12 0.37 8.96
CA ILE A 21 8.05 0.70 7.53
C ILE A 21 6.69 1.30 7.17
N LEU A 22 5.59 0.74 7.67
CA LEU A 22 4.24 1.28 7.42
C LEU A 22 4.05 2.68 8.02
N GLN A 23 4.59 2.92 9.22
CA GLN A 23 4.58 4.25 9.84
C GLN A 23 5.43 5.25 9.04
N SER A 24 6.60 4.82 8.57
CA SER A 24 7.45 5.62 7.70
C SER A 24 6.75 5.93 6.36
N GLU A 25 6.09 4.95 5.76
CA GLU A 25 5.26 5.10 4.56
C GLU A 25 4.14 6.13 4.80
N GLN A 26 3.41 6.02 5.92
CA GLN A 26 2.35 6.95 6.26
C GLN A 26 2.87 8.39 6.42
N LYS A 27 4.03 8.57 7.06
CA LYS A 27 4.67 9.87 7.21
C LYS A 27 5.10 10.45 5.87
N ILE A 28 5.77 9.66 5.03
CA ILE A 28 6.19 10.04 3.66
C ILE A 28 4.98 10.44 2.82
N LEU A 29 3.89 9.69 2.94
CA LEU A 29 2.62 10.05 2.33
C LEU A 29 2.25 11.43 2.88
N ILE A 30 1.92 11.61 4.16
CA ILE A 30 1.45 12.89 4.72
C ILE A 30 2.33 14.10 4.32
N GLU A 31 3.66 13.97 4.42
CA GLU A 31 4.64 15.05 4.16
C GLU A 31 4.84 15.40 2.68
N ASN A 32 4.20 14.68 1.75
CA ASN A 32 4.39 14.83 0.29
C ASN A 32 5.86 14.71 -0.14
N SER A 33 6.60 13.83 0.53
CA SER A 33 8.01 13.61 0.23
C SER A 33 8.21 12.94 -1.13
N SER A 34 9.42 13.05 -1.68
CA SER A 34 9.77 12.61 -3.04
C SER A 34 9.27 11.21 -3.38
N THR A 35 8.72 11.04 -4.59
CA THR A 35 8.21 9.75 -5.11
C THR A 35 9.22 8.60 -5.02
N ASN A 36 10.52 8.92 -5.04
CA ASN A 36 11.61 7.96 -4.91
C ASN A 36 11.70 7.34 -3.51
N GLN A 37 11.42 8.10 -2.45
CA GLN A 37 11.42 7.58 -1.08
C GLN A 37 10.23 6.64 -0.87
N LEU A 38 9.08 6.97 -1.48
CA LEU A 38 7.90 6.11 -1.45
C LEU A 38 8.14 4.79 -2.18
N SER A 39 8.73 4.81 -3.38
CA SER A 39 9.00 3.58 -4.14
C SER A 39 10.01 2.67 -3.45
N GLU A 40 11.05 3.22 -2.83
CA GLU A 40 12.00 2.45 -2.04
C GLU A 40 11.33 1.78 -0.82
N THR A 41 10.47 2.51 -0.12
CA THR A 41 9.71 1.99 1.04
C THR A 41 8.76 0.87 0.64
N ILE A 42 8.06 1.02 -0.50
CA ILE A 42 7.19 -0.02 -1.06
C ILE A 42 7.99 -1.28 -1.43
N ASN A 43 9.17 -1.12 -2.04
CA ASN A 43 10.01 -2.25 -2.41
C ASN A 43 10.49 -3.02 -1.17
N LYS A 44 10.94 -2.32 -0.13
CA LYS A 44 11.35 -2.91 1.15
C LYS A 44 10.20 -3.68 1.81
N LYS A 45 8.99 -3.10 1.83
CA LYS A 45 7.77 -3.77 2.32
C LYS A 45 7.45 -5.04 1.54
N SER A 46 7.54 -5.00 0.20
CA SER A 46 7.28 -6.16 -0.66
C SER A 46 8.24 -7.31 -0.38
N GLN A 47 9.54 -7.02 -0.23
CA GLN A 47 10.55 -8.02 0.11
C GLN A 47 10.28 -8.70 1.46
N LEU A 48 9.93 -7.91 2.49
CA LEU A 48 9.61 -8.45 3.81
C LEU A 48 8.32 -9.28 3.81
N LEU A 49 7.30 -8.88 3.04
CA LEU A 49 6.08 -9.67 2.89
C LEU A 49 6.32 -11.02 2.22
N ILE A 50 7.23 -11.08 1.22
CA ILE A 50 7.62 -12.34 0.60
C ILE A 50 8.31 -13.25 1.62
N GLN A 51 9.25 -12.71 2.39
CA GLN A 51 9.92 -13.47 3.45
C GLN A 51 8.93 -13.95 4.52
N LEU A 52 7.98 -13.11 4.93
CA LEU A 52 6.95 -13.45 5.91
C LEU A 52 6.07 -14.59 5.40
N LYS A 53 5.70 -14.55 4.12
CA LYS A 53 4.93 -15.62 3.48
C LYS A 53 5.69 -16.95 3.49
N LEU A 54 7.00 -16.94 3.20
CA LEU A 54 7.82 -18.15 3.26
C LEU A 54 7.86 -18.75 4.67
N LEU A 55 8.01 -17.90 5.71
CA LEU A 55 7.98 -18.36 7.10
C LEU A 55 6.61 -18.92 7.51
N ASP A 56 5.51 -18.34 7.03
CA ASP A 56 4.18 -18.89 7.31
C ASP A 56 3.96 -20.22 6.57
N GLU A 57 4.46 -20.38 5.34
CA GLU A 57 4.46 -21.68 4.64
C GLU A 57 5.28 -22.75 5.38
N GLU A 58 6.44 -22.38 5.95
CA GLU A 58 7.23 -23.26 6.81
C GLU A 58 6.48 -23.63 8.09
N ARG A 59 5.80 -22.66 8.72
CA ARG A 59 4.94 -22.90 9.88
C ARG A 59 3.81 -23.89 9.54
N ILE A 60 3.14 -23.73 8.40
CA ILE A 60 2.07 -24.63 7.96
C ILE A 60 2.61 -26.05 7.78
N LYS A 61 3.74 -26.22 7.08
CA LYS A 61 4.37 -27.54 6.88
C LYS A 61 4.73 -28.21 8.21
N LEU A 62 5.28 -27.46 9.16
CA LEU A 62 5.56 -27.98 10.50
C LEU A 62 4.28 -28.32 11.26
N SER A 63 3.23 -27.50 11.14
CA SER A 63 1.93 -27.77 11.78
C SER A 63 1.30 -29.06 11.26
N GLU A 64 1.43 -29.35 9.96
CA GLU A 64 0.99 -30.60 9.34
C GLU A 64 1.83 -31.79 9.80
N GLN A 65 3.16 -31.64 9.85
CA GLN A 65 4.08 -32.70 10.29
C GLN A 65 3.87 -33.10 11.75
N PHE A 66 3.62 -32.14 12.63
CA PHE A 66 3.40 -32.39 14.05
C PHE A 66 1.91 -32.59 14.40
N ASN A 67 1.00 -32.43 13.42
CA ASN A 67 -0.45 -32.48 13.59
C ASN A 67 -0.98 -31.52 14.67
N ILE A 68 -0.33 -30.36 14.83
CA ILE A 68 -0.66 -29.34 15.83
C ILE A 68 -1.23 -28.12 15.11
N GLN A 69 -2.46 -27.73 15.43
CA GLN A 69 -3.08 -26.54 14.85
C GLN A 69 -3.07 -25.34 15.82
N PRO A 70 -2.95 -24.09 15.31
CA PRO A 70 -3.24 -22.90 16.11
C PRO A 70 -4.68 -22.98 16.66
N PRO A 71 -4.96 -22.56 17.91
CA PRO A 71 -4.17 -21.64 18.74
C PRO A 71 -3.09 -22.29 19.63
N TYR A 72 -2.65 -23.52 19.34
CA TYR A 72 -1.55 -24.17 20.08
C TYR A 72 -1.83 -24.31 21.59
N LYS A 73 -3.08 -24.66 21.95
CA LYS A 73 -3.58 -24.77 23.34
C LYS A 73 -2.75 -25.65 24.28
N GLU A 74 -1.93 -26.53 23.70
CA GLU A 74 -1.05 -27.42 24.46
C GLU A 74 0.15 -26.69 25.07
N ASN A 75 0.50 -25.50 24.58
CA ASN A 75 1.59 -24.70 25.13
C ASN A 75 1.20 -23.22 25.28
N PRO A 76 0.95 -22.74 26.52
CA PRO A 76 0.45 -21.39 26.78
C PRO A 76 1.43 -20.29 26.33
N THR A 77 2.74 -20.57 26.28
CA THR A 77 3.74 -19.61 25.78
C THR A 77 3.63 -19.38 24.28
N ILE A 78 3.40 -20.44 23.52
CA ILE A 78 3.23 -20.40 22.07
C ILE A 78 1.87 -19.79 21.71
N GLU A 79 0.83 -20.11 22.48
CA GLU A 79 -0.51 -19.51 22.33
C GLU A 79 -0.45 -17.99 22.50
N ALA A 80 0.24 -17.49 23.55
CA ALA A 80 0.40 -16.06 23.78
C ALA A 80 1.16 -15.35 22.64
N LEU A 81 2.25 -15.97 22.13
CA LEU A 81 2.99 -15.43 20.99
C LEU A 81 2.13 -15.39 19.72
N TRP A 82 1.37 -16.45 19.45
CA TRP A 82 0.47 -16.50 18.31
C TRP A 82 -0.61 -15.41 18.38
N LEU A 83 -1.23 -15.21 19.55
CA LEU A 83 -2.19 -14.13 19.76
C LEU A 83 -1.57 -12.76 19.47
N SER A 84 -0.39 -12.48 20.02
CA SER A 84 0.34 -11.23 19.76
C SER A 84 0.64 -11.01 18.27
N ILE A 85 1.06 -12.07 17.56
CA ILE A 85 1.30 -12.04 16.11
C ILE A 85 0.01 -11.71 15.35
N THR A 86 -1.10 -12.37 15.68
CA THR A 86 -2.38 -12.15 15.01
C THR A 86 -2.92 -10.74 15.25
N ASP A 87 -2.79 -10.21 16.46
CA ASP A 87 -3.25 -8.87 16.79
C ASP A 87 -2.39 -7.79 16.13
N THR A 88 -1.07 -7.98 16.11
CA THR A 88 -0.15 -7.10 15.37
C THR A 88 -0.48 -7.11 13.87
N THR A 89 -0.74 -8.29 13.30
CA THR A 89 -1.08 -8.42 11.88
C THR A 89 -2.39 -7.71 11.52
N LYS A 90 -3.41 -7.78 12.39
CA LYS A 90 -4.67 -7.02 12.21
C LYS A 90 -4.41 -5.52 12.21
N LEU A 91 -3.63 -5.03 13.18
CA LEU A 91 -3.28 -3.61 13.27
C LEU A 91 -2.53 -3.14 12.01
N LEU A 92 -1.57 -3.93 11.51
CA LEU A 92 -0.86 -3.63 10.27
C LEU A 92 -1.79 -3.60 9.05
N ALA A 93 -2.79 -4.48 9.00
CA ALA A 93 -3.78 -4.49 7.93
C ALA A 93 -4.64 -3.21 7.95
N ASP A 94 -5.02 -2.73 9.13
CA ASP A 94 -5.76 -1.48 9.30
C ASP A 94 -4.92 -0.26 8.85
N ILE A 95 -3.65 -0.16 9.29
CA ILE A 95 -2.74 0.91 8.85
C ILE A 95 -2.55 0.88 7.33
N ASN A 96 -2.38 -0.31 6.75
CA ASN A 96 -2.21 -0.46 5.31
C ASN A 96 -3.47 -0.02 4.54
N ARG A 97 -4.67 -0.29 5.09
CA ARG A 97 -5.93 0.20 4.53
C ARG A 97 -6.01 1.72 4.58
N ASP A 98 -5.62 2.33 5.70
CA ASP A 98 -5.60 3.78 5.85
C ASP A 98 -4.63 4.45 4.88
N ASN A 99 -3.42 3.88 4.70
CA ASN A 99 -2.47 4.33 3.68
C ASN A 99 -3.09 4.26 2.27
N GLY A 100 -3.84 3.21 1.96
CA GLY A 100 -4.61 3.10 0.71
C GLY A 100 -5.63 4.22 0.51
N LEU A 101 -6.37 4.59 1.55
CA LEU A 101 -7.33 5.71 1.50
C LEU A 101 -6.64 7.05 1.24
N ILE A 102 -5.48 7.29 1.85
CA ILE A 102 -4.68 8.51 1.63
C ILE A 102 -4.27 8.60 0.16
N ILE A 103 -3.76 7.51 -0.42
CA ILE A 103 -3.35 7.44 -1.82
C ILE A 103 -4.54 7.72 -2.75
N GLN A 104 -5.69 7.08 -2.51
CA GLN A 104 -6.89 7.28 -3.32
C GLN A 104 -7.37 8.74 -3.28
N LYS A 105 -7.42 9.35 -2.10
CA LYS A 105 -7.81 10.75 -1.94
C LYS A 105 -6.88 11.68 -2.75
N ARG A 106 -5.59 11.42 -2.72
CA ARG A 106 -4.60 12.20 -3.48
C ARG A 106 -4.74 12.01 -4.98
N MET A 107 -4.92 10.79 -5.44
CA MET A 107 -5.14 10.52 -6.86
C MET A 107 -6.37 11.27 -7.39
N ASN A 108 -7.45 11.31 -6.60
CA ASN A 108 -8.65 12.09 -6.93
C ASN A 108 -8.37 13.60 -7.02
N LEU A 109 -7.64 14.18 -6.05
CA LEU A 109 -7.26 15.60 -6.08
C LEU A 109 -6.36 15.95 -7.27
N THR A 110 -5.39 15.09 -7.58
CA THR A 110 -4.51 15.25 -8.74
C THR A 110 -5.32 15.19 -10.04
N GLN A 111 -6.26 14.24 -10.16
CA GLN A 111 -7.11 14.14 -11.34
C GLN A 111 -8.02 15.37 -11.51
N GLN A 112 -8.60 15.87 -10.42
CA GLN A 112 -9.38 17.12 -10.43
C GLN A 112 -8.54 18.31 -10.90
N SER A 113 -7.31 18.42 -10.38
CA SER A 113 -6.37 19.48 -10.77
C SER A 113 -5.99 19.38 -12.25
N ILE A 114 -5.72 18.17 -12.76
CA ILE A 114 -5.45 17.94 -14.18
C ILE A 114 -6.67 18.33 -15.04
N ASN A 115 -7.88 17.94 -14.63
CA ASN A 115 -9.11 18.28 -15.35
C ASN A 115 -9.35 19.79 -15.39
N TYR A 116 -9.12 20.48 -14.26
CA TYR A 116 -9.18 21.93 -14.18
C TYR A 116 -8.16 22.60 -15.12
N LEU A 117 -6.89 22.18 -15.09
CA LEU A 117 -5.86 22.71 -15.99
C LEU A 117 -6.17 22.43 -17.47
N LYS A 118 -6.74 21.28 -17.80
CA LYS A 118 -7.21 20.96 -19.15
C LYS A 118 -8.33 21.91 -19.59
N SER A 119 -9.27 22.23 -18.72
CA SER A 119 -10.38 23.16 -19.03
C SER A 119 -9.91 24.57 -19.36
N ILE A 120 -8.81 25.03 -18.75
CA ILE A 120 -8.21 26.36 -19.01
C ILE A 120 -7.43 26.42 -20.33
N LYS A 121 -6.85 25.29 -20.77
CA LYS A 121 -6.03 25.22 -21.98
C LYS A 121 -6.82 25.20 -23.29
N SER A 122 -8.15 25.27 -23.25
CA SER A 122 -8.97 25.53 -24.44
C SER A 122 -9.03 27.04 -24.68
N PRO A 123 -8.30 27.60 -25.67
CA PRO A 123 -8.37 29.03 -25.94
C PRO A 123 -9.80 29.41 -26.30
N ALA A 124 -10.35 30.39 -25.58
CA ALA A 124 -11.57 31.07 -25.96
C ALA A 124 -11.29 31.85 -27.25
N VAL A 125 -11.62 31.27 -28.40
CA VAL A 125 -11.56 31.97 -29.68
C VAL A 125 -12.81 32.84 -29.76
N TYR A 126 -12.63 34.16 -29.74
CA TYR A 126 -13.74 35.09 -29.90
C TYR A 126 -14.03 35.29 -31.38
N THR A 127 -15.29 35.17 -31.77
CA THR A 127 -15.73 35.49 -33.13
C THR A 127 -15.66 37.01 -33.38
N ASN A 128 -15.71 37.43 -34.64
CA ASN A 128 -15.83 38.85 -35.02
C ASN A 128 -17.08 39.55 -34.41
N SER A 129 -18.06 38.77 -33.92
CA SER A 129 -19.24 39.24 -33.21
C SER A 129 -19.08 39.32 -31.69
N GLY A 130 -17.89 38.99 -31.13
CA GLY A 130 -17.59 39.08 -29.71
C GLY A 130 -18.05 37.89 -28.86
N TYR A 131 -18.55 36.81 -29.47
CA TYR A 131 -18.99 35.60 -28.76
C TYR A 131 -17.85 34.59 -28.64
N GLN A 132 -17.77 33.89 -27.50
CA GLN A 132 -16.80 32.83 -27.27
C GLN A 132 -17.20 31.57 -28.05
N GLN A 133 -16.39 31.17 -29.04
CA GLN A 133 -16.58 29.95 -29.80
C GLN A 133 -15.83 28.80 -29.13
N THR A 134 -16.57 27.84 -28.56
CA THR A 134 -16.02 26.57 -28.05
C THR A 134 -15.75 25.63 -29.21
N GLU A 135 -14.77 25.96 -30.08
CA GLU A 135 -14.47 25.10 -31.22
C GLU A 135 -13.57 23.94 -30.82
N ILE A 136 -14.08 22.72 -30.98
CA ILE A 136 -13.28 21.52 -31.13
C ILE A 136 -12.59 21.69 -32.48
N ILE A 137 -11.31 22.08 -32.47
CA ILE A 137 -10.52 22.31 -33.70
C ILE A 137 -10.44 20.98 -34.47
N SER A 138 -11.38 20.73 -35.38
CA SER A 138 -11.30 19.64 -36.35
C SER A 138 -10.38 20.09 -37.47
N SER A 139 -9.14 19.60 -37.44
CA SER A 139 -8.13 19.90 -38.44
C SER A 139 -8.50 19.28 -39.80
N LYS A 140 -9.38 19.92 -40.57
CA LYS A 140 -9.43 19.72 -42.02
C LYS A 140 -8.40 20.65 -42.65
N ARG A 141 -7.23 20.09 -42.93
CA ARG A 141 -6.19 20.72 -43.78
C ARG A 141 -6.86 21.21 -45.06
N ALA A 142 -6.88 22.51 -45.30
CA ALA A 142 -7.26 23.06 -46.59
C ALA A 142 -6.22 22.59 -47.61
N LYS A 143 -6.67 21.80 -48.60
CA LYS A 143 -5.87 21.52 -49.79
C LYS A 143 -5.77 22.82 -50.58
N VAL A 144 -4.54 23.32 -50.73
CA VAL A 144 -4.16 24.33 -51.72
C VAL A 144 -4.06 23.64 -53.08
#